data_AF-A0A931KWP4-F1
#
_entry.id   AF-A0A931KWP4-F1
#
_cell.length_a   1.000
_cell.length_b   1.000
_cell.length_c   1.000
_cell.angle_alpha   90.00
_cell.angle_beta   90.00
_cell.angle_gamma   90.00
#
_symmetry.space_group_name_H-M   'P 1'
#
loop_
_entity.id
_entity.type
_entity.pdbx_description
1 polymer ?
#
loop_
_entity_poly.entity_id
_entity_poly.type
_entity_poly.pdbx_seq_one_letter_code
_entity_poly.pdbx_strand_id
1 'polypeptide(L)'
;MGLWQRFTLIFKSKANKVLDKAEDPRETLDYSYEKQLELLQKVRRGVADVATSRKRLELQLTQLQQQSDKLEGQAKAALAGGREDLAREALTRRSGLATQITDLQAQHAQLADQEEKLVQASQRLQAKVESFRTKKETIKATYSAAEAQTKINEAFSGISEELGDVGMAIQRAEDKTAQLQARGQAIDELLASGALEDATGTSKDSITLELERMASGNDVETQLAALRAEVSGAAPAPAIEAPAEAPAPPAGESQA
;
A
#
# COMPACT_ATOMS: atom_id res chain seq x y z
N MET A 1 -7.47 38.41 26.87
CA MET A 1 -6.43 37.77 26.02
C MET A 1 -6.10 36.40 26.60
N GLY A 2 -6.87 35.37 26.24
CA GLY A 2 -6.98 34.12 26.99
C GLY A 2 -5.81 33.15 26.80
N LEU A 3 -5.48 32.43 27.87
CA LEU A 3 -4.48 31.34 27.92
C LEU A 3 -4.67 30.29 26.81
N TRP A 4 -5.90 30.12 26.32
CA TRP A 4 -6.26 29.27 25.18
C TRP A 4 -5.58 29.65 23.86
N GLN A 5 -5.41 30.94 23.57
CA GLN A 5 -4.68 31.37 22.35
C GLN A 5 -3.17 31.18 22.49
N ARG A 6 -2.64 31.22 23.72
CA ARG A 6 -1.22 30.94 23.98
C ARG A 6 -0.91 29.45 23.84
N PHE A 7 -1.84 28.57 24.19
CA PHE A 7 -1.71 27.13 23.98
C PHE A 7 -1.67 26.74 22.49
N THR A 8 -2.51 27.36 21.65
CA THR A 8 -2.52 27.09 20.20
C THR A 8 -1.30 27.66 19.47
N LEU A 9 -0.75 28.79 19.95
CA LEU A 9 0.47 29.39 19.40
C LEU A 9 1.75 28.59 19.71
N ILE A 10 1.83 27.94 20.87
CA ILE A 10 2.98 27.08 21.22
C ILE A 10 2.96 25.77 20.40
N PHE A 11 1.78 25.29 19.99
CA PHE A 11 1.67 24.12 19.11
C PHE A 11 2.08 24.42 17.66
N LYS A 12 1.85 25.66 17.19
CA LYS A 12 2.09 26.06 15.80
C LYS A 12 3.57 26.39 15.50
N SER A 13 4.38 26.74 16.50
CA SER A 13 5.79 27.13 16.29
C SER A 13 6.78 25.96 16.23
N LYS A 14 6.37 24.75 16.66
CA LYS A 14 7.17 23.52 16.52
C LYS A 14 6.89 22.73 15.25
N ALA A 15 5.89 23.12 14.45
CA ALA A 15 5.51 22.40 13.23
C ALA A 15 6.53 22.52 12.09
N ASN A 16 7.33 23.60 12.05
CA ASN A 16 8.25 23.85 10.92
C ASN A 16 9.65 23.22 11.07
N LYS A 17 9.97 22.58 12.21
CA LYS A 17 11.27 21.92 12.44
C LYS A 17 11.19 20.40 12.62
N VAL A 18 10.00 19.83 12.52
CA VAL A 18 9.75 18.38 12.63
C VAL A 18 9.32 17.77 11.28
N LEU A 19 9.24 18.60 10.23
CA LEU A 19 8.74 18.16 8.92
C LEU A 19 9.69 17.20 8.20
N ASP A 20 10.99 17.30 8.45
CA ASP A 20 11.99 16.40 7.84
C ASP A 20 12.35 15.19 8.71
N LYS A 21 11.70 15.04 9.89
CA LYS A 21 11.96 13.95 10.84
C LYS A 21 10.69 13.25 11.31
N ALA A 22 9.65 13.29 10.49
CA ALA A 22 8.53 12.36 10.55
C ALA A 22 8.92 11.09 9.79
N GLU A 23 9.85 10.30 10.35
CA GLU A 23 10.51 9.19 9.67
C GLU A 23 9.60 7.97 9.43
N ASP A 24 8.51 7.79 10.20
CA ASP A 24 7.49 6.77 9.90
C ASP A 24 6.09 7.24 10.35
N PRO A 25 5.10 7.40 9.42
CA PRO A 25 3.72 7.73 9.78
C PRO A 25 3.10 6.71 10.75
N ARG A 26 3.57 5.46 10.77
CA ARG A 26 3.11 4.41 11.69
C ARG A 26 3.30 4.83 13.16
N GLU A 27 4.48 5.35 13.51
CA GLU A 27 4.82 5.75 14.89
C GLU A 27 3.97 6.93 15.36
N THR A 28 3.77 7.93 14.49
CA THR A 28 2.96 9.10 14.83
C THR A 28 1.49 8.74 15.09
N LEU A 29 0.96 7.75 14.37
CA LEU A 29 -0.39 7.24 14.57
C LEU A 29 -0.49 6.40 15.85
N ASP A 30 0.52 5.59 16.16
CA ASP A 30 0.58 4.81 17.41
C ASP A 30 0.62 5.75 18.63
N TYR A 31 1.50 6.76 18.62
CA TYR A 31 1.56 7.78 19.67
C TYR A 31 0.23 8.54 19.82
N SER A 32 -0.38 8.93 18.71
CA SER A 32 -1.68 9.63 18.73
C SER A 32 -2.79 8.76 19.32
N TYR A 33 -2.79 7.46 19.03
CA TYR A 33 -3.74 6.51 19.60
C TYR A 33 -3.56 6.37 21.11
N GLU A 34 -2.32 6.22 21.59
CA GLU A 34 -2.01 6.17 23.02
C GLU A 34 -2.49 7.42 23.75
N LYS A 35 -2.25 8.62 23.18
CA LYS A 35 -2.75 9.87 23.77
C LYS A 35 -4.27 9.96 23.82
N GLN A 36 -4.97 9.42 22.83
CA GLN A 36 -6.43 9.34 22.89
C GLN A 36 -6.92 8.36 23.96
N LEU A 37 -6.22 7.23 24.17
CA LEU A 37 -6.52 6.29 25.26
C LEU A 37 -6.30 6.92 26.65
N GLU A 38 -5.18 7.62 26.84
CA GLU A 38 -4.90 8.36 28.07
C GLU A 38 -6.00 9.40 28.35
N LEU A 39 -6.42 10.14 27.33
CA LEU A 39 -7.49 11.12 27.45
C LEU A 39 -8.82 10.45 27.82
N LEU A 40 -9.16 9.34 27.18
CA LEU A 40 -10.36 8.57 27.50
C LEU A 40 -10.36 8.10 28.95
N GLN A 41 -9.22 7.61 29.45
CA GLN A 41 -9.08 7.21 30.83
C GLN A 41 -9.23 8.39 31.80
N LYS A 42 -8.67 9.56 31.48
CA LYS A 42 -8.83 10.78 32.27
C LYS A 42 -10.30 11.23 32.34
N VAL A 43 -11.02 11.20 31.22
CA VAL A 43 -12.45 11.53 31.19
C VAL A 43 -13.26 10.54 32.04
N ARG A 44 -12.98 9.24 31.92
CA ARG A 44 -13.64 8.21 32.75
C ARG A 44 -13.39 8.40 34.25
N ARG A 45 -12.17 8.78 34.65
CA ARG A 45 -11.87 9.15 36.05
C ARG A 45 -12.67 10.37 36.48
N GLY A 46 -12.69 11.43 35.65
CA GLY A 46 -13.49 12.64 35.94
C GLY A 46 -14.98 12.35 36.12
N VAL A 47 -15.56 11.45 35.31
CA VAL A 47 -16.95 10.97 35.50
C VAL A 47 -17.11 10.33 36.87
N ALA A 48 -16.19 9.43 37.26
CA ALA A 48 -16.25 8.74 38.54
C ALA A 48 -16.12 9.71 39.74
N ASP A 49 -15.26 10.73 39.62
CA ASP A 49 -15.08 11.75 40.66
C ASP A 49 -16.36 12.59 40.86
N VAL A 50 -17.03 12.97 39.76
CA VAL A 50 -18.31 13.69 39.79
C VAL A 50 -19.41 12.81 40.35
N ALA A 51 -19.50 11.55 39.91
CA ALA A 51 -20.48 10.58 40.42
C ALA A 51 -20.30 10.35 41.95
N THR A 52 -19.06 10.26 42.41
CA THR A 52 -18.73 10.13 43.84
C THR A 52 -19.17 11.37 44.62
N SER A 53 -18.88 12.56 44.09
CA SER A 53 -19.27 13.83 44.71
C SER A 53 -20.80 13.97 44.79
N ARG A 54 -21.50 13.61 43.70
CA ARG A 54 -22.97 13.57 43.66
C ARG A 54 -23.51 12.58 44.69
N LYS A 55 -22.96 11.36 44.79
CA LYS A 55 -23.43 10.36 45.75
C LYS A 55 -23.22 10.80 47.20
N ARG A 56 -22.11 11.46 47.49
CA ARG A 56 -21.86 12.05 48.82
C ARG A 56 -22.92 13.10 49.18
N LEU A 57 -23.29 13.98 48.24
CA LEU A 57 -24.37 14.95 48.41
C LEU A 57 -25.73 14.27 48.62
N GLU A 58 -26.02 13.21 47.87
CA GLU A 58 -27.24 12.42 48.01
C GLU A 58 -27.38 11.80 49.42
N LEU A 59 -26.27 11.29 49.98
CA LEU A 59 -26.24 10.76 51.35
C LEU A 59 -26.46 11.87 52.39
N GLN A 60 -25.87 13.05 52.20
CA GLN A 60 -26.09 14.20 53.08
C GLN A 60 -27.55 14.69 53.04
N LEU A 61 -28.13 14.78 51.85
CA LEU A 61 -29.55 15.09 51.65
C LEU A 61 -30.44 14.10 52.40
N THR A 62 -30.16 12.81 52.27
CA THR A 62 -30.92 11.75 52.98
C THR A 62 -30.85 11.92 54.49
N GLN A 63 -29.68 12.26 55.05
CA GLN A 63 -29.51 12.50 56.48
C GLN A 63 -30.29 13.73 56.96
N LEU A 64 -30.24 14.85 56.22
CA LEU A 64 -30.97 16.06 56.57
C LEU A 64 -32.48 15.85 56.46
N GLN A 65 -32.93 15.12 55.45
CA GLN A 65 -34.34 14.76 55.29
C GLN A 65 -34.84 13.96 56.49
N GLN A 66 -34.09 12.93 56.92
CA GLN A 66 -34.44 12.16 58.12
C GLN A 66 -34.48 13.01 59.39
N GLN A 67 -33.60 14.02 59.52
CA GLN A 67 -33.64 14.95 60.65
C GLN A 67 -34.87 15.87 60.59
N SER A 68 -35.21 16.37 59.39
CA SER A 68 -36.42 17.15 59.13
C SER A 68 -37.69 16.37 59.50
N ASP A 69 -37.77 15.11 59.10
CA ASP A 69 -38.90 14.22 59.37
C ASP A 69 -39.01 13.91 60.89
N LYS A 70 -37.89 13.74 61.59
CA LYS A 70 -37.86 13.59 63.05
C LYS A 70 -38.40 14.83 63.76
N LEU A 71 -37.98 16.03 63.34
CA LEU A 71 -38.49 17.29 63.89
C LEU A 71 -39.98 17.46 63.61
N GLU A 72 -40.46 17.05 62.43
CA GLU A 72 -41.88 17.02 62.13
C GLU A 72 -42.65 16.08 63.07
N GLY A 73 -42.14 14.87 63.31
CA GLY A 73 -42.72 13.93 64.27
C GLY A 73 -42.77 14.49 65.69
N GLN A 74 -41.68 15.14 66.14
CA GLN A 74 -41.62 15.81 67.45
C GLN A 74 -42.63 16.96 67.56
N ALA A 75 -42.77 17.77 66.52
CA ALA A 75 -43.77 18.85 66.49
C ALA A 75 -45.20 18.29 66.60
N LYS A 76 -45.52 17.23 65.84
CA LYS A 76 -46.84 16.56 65.92
C LYS A 76 -47.11 16.00 67.31
N ALA A 77 -46.12 15.35 67.93
CA ALA A 77 -46.25 14.82 69.29
C ALA A 77 -46.43 15.93 70.34
N ALA A 78 -45.70 17.04 70.23
CA ALA A 78 -45.83 18.20 71.11
C ALA A 78 -47.23 18.84 71.02
N LEU A 79 -47.78 18.98 69.81
CA LEU A 79 -49.14 19.46 69.59
C LEU A 79 -50.18 18.53 70.20
N ALA A 80 -50.04 17.22 70.02
CA ALA A 80 -50.93 16.23 70.63
C ALA A 80 -50.90 16.30 72.17
N GLY A 81 -49.75 16.66 72.75
CA GLY A 81 -49.57 16.90 74.18
C GLY A 81 -49.93 18.32 74.66
N GLY A 82 -50.50 19.17 73.81
CA GLY A 82 -50.89 20.55 74.15
C GLY A 82 -49.71 21.51 74.39
N ARG A 83 -48.49 21.16 73.98
CA ARG A 83 -47.28 21.96 74.18
C ARG A 83 -46.92 22.71 72.89
N GLU A 84 -47.67 23.77 72.60
CA GLU A 84 -47.48 24.56 71.37
C GLU A 84 -46.09 25.18 71.24
N ASP A 85 -45.49 25.62 72.35
CA ASP A 85 -44.18 26.28 72.31
C ASP A 85 -43.07 25.34 71.81
N LEU A 86 -43.09 24.09 72.27
CA LEU A 86 -42.16 23.05 71.80
C LEU A 86 -42.42 22.69 70.33
N ALA A 87 -43.68 22.70 69.89
CA ALA A 87 -44.02 22.46 68.49
C ALA A 87 -43.51 23.59 67.58
N ARG A 88 -43.66 24.86 68.00
CA ARG A 88 -43.11 26.02 67.27
C ARG A 88 -41.59 25.94 67.18
N GLU A 89 -40.90 25.57 68.25
CA GLU A 89 -39.44 25.42 68.23
C GLU A 89 -38.99 24.30 67.27
N ALA A 90 -39.62 23.13 67.33
CA ALA A 90 -39.31 22.02 66.42
C ALA A 90 -39.53 22.39 64.95
N LEU A 91 -40.63 23.09 64.64
CA LEU A 91 -40.91 23.58 63.29
C LEU A 91 -39.93 24.66 62.83
N THR A 92 -39.44 25.51 63.74
CA THR A 92 -38.43 26.53 63.44
C THR A 92 -37.08 25.89 63.10
N ARG A 93 -36.68 24.85 63.83
CA ARG A 93 -35.47 24.07 63.49
C ARG A 93 -35.63 23.36 62.15
N ARG A 94 -36.82 22.81 61.89
CA ARG A 94 -37.15 22.12 60.63
C ARG A 94 -37.10 23.08 59.43
N SER A 95 -37.62 24.30 59.57
CA SER A 95 -37.56 25.28 58.47
C SER A 95 -36.11 25.64 58.12
N GLY A 96 -35.22 25.72 59.10
CA GLY A 96 -33.78 25.88 58.87
C GLY A 96 -33.16 24.73 58.08
N LEU A 97 -33.56 23.48 58.35
CA LEU A 97 -33.12 22.31 57.57
C LEU A 97 -33.71 22.31 56.15
N ALA A 98 -34.97 22.75 55.98
CA ALA A 98 -35.63 22.78 54.68
C ALA A 98 -34.88 23.69 53.68
N THR A 99 -34.36 24.83 54.13
CA THR A 99 -33.51 25.71 53.30
C THR A 99 -32.23 24.98 52.87
N GLN A 100 -31.52 24.34 53.81
CA GLN A 100 -30.30 23.59 53.50
C GLN A 100 -30.54 22.42 52.53
N ILE A 101 -31.66 21.70 52.70
CA ILE A 101 -32.08 20.63 51.79
C ILE A 101 -32.30 21.17 50.39
N THR A 102 -32.99 22.31 50.25
CA THR A 102 -33.27 22.94 48.96
C THR A 102 -31.97 23.33 48.25
N ASP A 103 -31.02 23.92 48.97
CA ASP A 103 -29.71 24.32 48.43
C ASP A 103 -28.91 23.10 47.95
N LEU A 104 -28.85 22.03 48.75
CA LEU A 104 -28.12 20.81 48.40
C LEU A 104 -28.81 20.03 47.27
N GLN A 105 -30.14 20.09 47.17
CA GLN A 105 -30.89 19.51 46.04
C GLN A 105 -30.52 20.19 44.73
N ALA A 106 -30.44 21.52 44.71
CA ALA A 106 -29.99 22.27 43.55
C ALA A 106 -28.56 21.90 43.14
N GLN A 107 -27.64 21.79 44.12
CA GLN A 107 -26.25 21.35 43.86
C GLN A 107 -26.20 19.90 43.35
N HIS A 108 -26.99 18.99 43.91
CA HIS A 108 -27.07 17.60 43.45
C HIS A 108 -27.58 17.52 42.01
N ALA A 109 -28.62 18.27 41.65
CA ALA A 109 -29.15 18.34 40.29
C ALA A 109 -28.08 18.87 39.30
N GLN A 110 -27.37 19.94 39.68
CA GLN A 110 -26.28 20.48 38.87
C GLN A 110 -25.16 19.45 38.63
N LEU A 111 -24.79 18.66 39.65
CA LEU A 111 -23.79 17.60 39.48
C LEU A 111 -24.31 16.43 38.63
N ALA A 112 -25.59 16.09 38.74
CA ALA A 112 -26.21 15.06 37.89
C ALA A 112 -26.15 15.47 36.41
N ASP A 113 -26.48 16.73 36.08
CA ASP A 113 -26.39 17.25 34.71
C ASP A 113 -24.94 17.25 34.19
N GLN A 114 -23.97 17.57 35.07
CA GLN A 114 -22.55 17.53 34.72
C GLN A 114 -22.06 16.10 34.49
N GLU A 115 -22.46 15.16 35.35
CA GLU A 115 -22.15 13.74 35.22
C GLU A 115 -22.66 13.22 33.87
N GLU A 116 -23.92 13.49 33.53
CA GLU A 116 -24.52 13.04 32.26
C GLU A 116 -23.76 13.60 31.05
N LYS A 117 -23.43 14.89 31.05
CA LYS A 117 -22.63 15.51 29.97
C LYS A 117 -21.25 14.86 29.83
N LEU A 118 -20.59 14.54 30.95
CA LEU A 118 -19.29 13.86 30.92
C LEU A 118 -19.41 12.41 30.45
N VAL A 119 -20.47 11.70 30.83
CA VAL A 119 -20.75 10.33 30.34
C VAL A 119 -20.95 10.34 28.82
N GLN A 120 -21.79 11.25 28.30
CA GLN A 120 -21.99 11.39 26.86
C GLN A 120 -20.69 11.77 26.13
N ALA A 121 -19.89 12.69 26.69
CA ALA A 121 -18.59 13.05 26.14
C ALA A 121 -17.62 11.86 26.13
N SER A 122 -17.62 11.04 27.18
CA SER A 122 -16.81 9.82 27.28
C SER A 122 -17.18 8.80 26.21
N GLN A 123 -18.48 8.56 26.00
CA GLN A 123 -18.97 7.65 24.95
C GLN A 123 -18.58 8.14 23.54
N ARG A 124 -18.75 9.44 23.27
CA ARG A 124 -18.33 10.04 21.99
C ARG A 124 -16.82 9.93 21.78
N LEU A 125 -16.03 10.15 22.82
CA LEU A 125 -14.57 10.02 22.75
C LEU A 125 -14.17 8.56 22.51
N GLN A 126 -14.82 7.59 23.16
CA GLN A 126 -14.60 6.17 22.93
C GLN A 126 -14.87 5.79 21.47
N ALA A 127 -16.02 6.20 20.90
CA ALA A 127 -16.33 5.93 19.50
C ALA A 127 -15.28 6.55 18.54
N LYS A 128 -14.79 7.76 18.86
CA LYS A 128 -13.70 8.39 18.09
C LYS A 128 -12.40 7.60 18.18
N VAL A 129 -12.00 7.15 19.38
CA VAL A 129 -10.80 6.33 19.61
C VAL A 129 -10.87 5.04 18.81
N GLU A 130 -12.02 4.36 18.82
CA GLU A 130 -12.24 3.12 18.05
C GLU A 130 -12.16 3.40 16.54
N SER A 131 -12.79 4.47 16.05
CA SER A 131 -12.68 4.86 14.64
C SER A 131 -11.25 5.19 14.24
N PHE A 132 -10.48 5.81 15.15
CA PHE A 132 -9.08 6.16 14.92
C PHE A 132 -8.21 4.91 14.87
N ARG A 133 -8.47 3.91 15.72
CA ARG A 133 -7.79 2.61 15.67
C ARG A 133 -7.93 1.97 14.29
N THR A 134 -9.14 1.89 13.74
CA THR A 134 -9.36 1.29 12.42
C THR A 134 -8.66 2.08 11.31
N LYS A 135 -8.75 3.41 11.34
CA LYS A 135 -8.06 4.29 10.38
C LYS A 135 -6.55 4.14 10.46
N LYS A 136 -6.00 4.05 11.68
CA LYS A 136 -4.58 3.80 11.91
C LYS A 136 -4.14 2.52 11.21
N GLU A 137 -4.79 1.38 11.48
CA GLU A 137 -4.41 0.10 10.87
C GLU A 137 -4.50 0.15 9.35
N THR A 138 -5.53 0.80 8.81
CA THR A 138 -5.70 1.01 7.36
C THR A 138 -4.53 1.81 6.78
N ILE A 139 -4.18 2.95 7.40
CA ILE A 139 -3.08 3.80 6.92
C ILE A 139 -1.74 3.06 7.05
N LYS A 140 -1.50 2.35 8.15
CA LYS A 140 -0.28 1.54 8.33
C LYS A 140 -0.16 0.48 7.22
N ALA A 141 -1.24 -0.23 6.90
CA ALA A 141 -1.26 -1.23 5.83
C ALA A 141 -1.02 -0.59 4.45
N THR A 142 -1.73 0.50 4.12
CA THR A 142 -1.55 1.21 2.84
C THR A 142 -0.12 1.75 2.70
N TYR A 143 0.47 2.28 3.77
CA TYR A 143 1.84 2.75 3.76
C TYR A 143 2.83 1.59 3.54
N SER A 144 2.66 0.45 4.20
CA SER A 144 3.47 -0.75 3.95
C SER A 144 3.35 -1.27 2.52
N ALA A 145 2.15 -1.26 1.93
CA ALA A 145 1.94 -1.66 0.55
C ALA A 145 2.64 -0.69 -0.44
N ALA A 146 2.52 0.61 -0.20
CA ALA A 146 3.21 1.63 -0.99
C ALA A 146 4.74 1.50 -0.89
N GLU A 147 5.27 1.27 0.31
CA GLU A 147 6.70 1.03 0.56
C GLU A 147 7.19 -0.22 -0.21
N ALA A 148 6.42 -1.31 -0.18
CA ALA A 148 6.75 -2.52 -0.94
C ALA A 148 6.72 -2.28 -2.45
N GLN A 149 5.74 -1.55 -2.96
CA GLN A 149 5.64 -1.20 -4.38
C GLN A 149 6.84 -0.36 -4.84
N THR A 150 7.25 0.63 -4.05
CA THR A 150 8.44 1.44 -4.34
C THR A 150 9.70 0.57 -4.39
N LYS A 151 9.91 -0.32 -3.41
CA LYS A 151 11.05 -1.24 -3.41
C LYS A 151 11.07 -2.18 -4.63
N ILE A 152 9.90 -2.67 -5.06
CA ILE A 152 9.79 -3.49 -6.28
C ILE A 152 10.15 -2.68 -7.52
N ASN A 153 9.64 -1.45 -7.64
CA ASN A 153 9.93 -0.58 -8.79
C ASN A 153 11.41 -0.20 -8.85
N GLU A 154 12.04 0.08 -7.70
CA GLU A 154 13.47 0.35 -7.58
C GLU A 154 14.31 -0.89 -7.99
N ALA A 155 13.93 -2.08 -7.50
CA ALA A 155 14.60 -3.33 -7.89
C ALA A 155 14.47 -3.59 -9.40
N PHE A 156 13.30 -3.35 -10.00
CA PHE A 156 13.09 -3.53 -11.43
C PHE A 156 13.86 -2.49 -12.27
N SER A 157 13.94 -1.25 -11.79
CA SER A 157 14.77 -0.20 -12.42
C SER A 157 16.24 -0.58 -12.39
N GLY A 158 16.75 -1.08 -11.26
CA GLY A 158 18.14 -1.53 -11.13
C GLY A 158 18.46 -2.72 -12.04
N ILE A 159 17.54 -3.69 -12.14
CA ILE A 159 17.66 -4.82 -13.09
C ILE A 159 17.63 -4.32 -14.54
N SER A 160 16.79 -3.35 -14.88
CA SER A 160 16.73 -2.80 -16.25
C SER A 160 18.02 -2.06 -16.64
N GLU A 161 18.65 -1.37 -15.69
CA GLU A 161 19.96 -0.75 -15.89
C GLU A 161 21.04 -1.81 -16.17
N GLU A 162 21.07 -2.87 -15.35
CA GLU A 162 22.00 -3.99 -15.54
C GLU A 162 21.76 -4.74 -16.88
N LEU A 163 20.50 -5.00 -17.24
CA LEU A 163 20.17 -5.62 -18.53
C LEU A 163 20.52 -4.71 -19.72
N GLY A 164 20.36 -3.38 -19.58
CA GLY A 164 20.78 -2.42 -20.58
C GLY A 164 22.29 -2.48 -20.83
N ASP A 165 23.08 -2.57 -19.76
CA ASP A 165 24.53 -2.70 -19.85
C ASP A 165 24.97 -4.03 -20.49
N VAL A 166 24.31 -5.14 -20.14
CA VAL A 166 24.55 -6.45 -20.76
C VAL A 166 24.19 -6.43 -22.25
N GLY A 167 23.06 -5.84 -22.63
CA GLY A 167 22.65 -5.69 -24.03
C GLY A 167 23.67 -4.92 -24.86
N MET A 168 24.20 -3.81 -24.33
CA MET A 168 25.27 -3.05 -24.98
C MET A 168 26.59 -3.82 -25.10
N ALA A 169 26.90 -4.70 -24.14
CA ALA A 169 28.08 -5.55 -24.19
C ALA A 169 27.95 -6.64 -25.27
N ILE A 170 26.76 -7.23 -25.41
CA ILE A 170 26.46 -8.23 -26.44
C ILE A 170 26.53 -7.60 -27.84
N GLN A 171 25.90 -6.44 -28.07
CA GLN A 171 26.00 -5.74 -29.36
C GLN A 171 27.44 -5.43 -29.75
N ARG A 172 28.27 -4.97 -28.81
CA ARG A 172 29.70 -4.76 -29.06
C ARG A 172 30.44 -6.05 -29.44
N ALA A 173 30.06 -7.18 -28.85
CA ALA A 173 30.65 -8.48 -29.16
C ALA A 173 30.22 -8.97 -30.56
N GLU A 174 28.96 -8.78 -30.92
CA GLU A 174 28.41 -9.08 -32.26
C GLU A 174 29.07 -8.23 -33.34
N ASP A 175 29.15 -6.91 -33.14
CA ASP A 175 29.82 -5.99 -34.08
C ASP A 175 31.28 -6.36 -34.30
N LYS A 176 32.00 -6.70 -33.23
CA LYS A 176 33.40 -7.14 -33.32
C LYS A 176 33.53 -8.46 -34.07
N THR A 177 32.59 -9.38 -33.85
CA THR A 177 32.57 -10.67 -34.55
C THR A 177 32.28 -10.47 -36.04
N ALA A 178 31.31 -9.63 -36.39
CA ALA A 178 31.01 -9.28 -37.77
C ALA A 178 32.20 -8.60 -38.46
N GLN A 179 32.90 -7.69 -37.78
CA GLN A 179 34.13 -7.08 -38.30
C GLN A 179 35.24 -8.11 -38.51
N LEU A 180 35.43 -9.05 -37.58
CA LEU A 180 36.41 -10.13 -37.72
C LEU A 180 36.06 -11.05 -38.90
N GLN A 181 34.78 -11.39 -39.08
CA GLN A 181 34.30 -12.18 -40.21
C GLN A 181 34.49 -11.45 -41.54
N ALA A 182 34.11 -10.18 -41.62
CA ALA A 182 34.32 -9.35 -42.82
C ALA A 182 35.80 -9.21 -43.16
N ARG A 183 36.67 -9.07 -42.14
CA ARG A 183 38.12 -9.06 -42.33
C ARG A 183 38.65 -10.41 -42.79
N GLY A 184 38.13 -11.52 -42.27
CA GLY A 184 38.45 -12.87 -42.73
C GLY A 184 38.09 -13.06 -44.21
N GLN A 185 36.86 -12.72 -44.59
CA GLN A 185 36.40 -12.77 -45.99
C GLN A 185 37.25 -11.89 -46.90
N ALA A 186 37.59 -10.67 -46.48
CA ALA A 186 38.48 -9.80 -47.24
C ALA A 186 39.90 -10.40 -47.40
N ILE A 187 40.43 -11.09 -46.38
CA ILE A 187 41.72 -11.79 -46.48
C ILE A 187 41.60 -12.98 -47.44
N ASP A 188 40.51 -13.75 -47.38
CA ASP A 188 40.25 -14.87 -48.30
C ASP A 188 40.15 -14.38 -49.75
N GLU A 189 39.47 -13.25 -49.99
CA GLU A 189 39.41 -12.60 -51.32
C GLU A 189 40.78 -12.09 -51.79
N LEU A 190 41.60 -11.54 -50.90
CA LEU A 190 42.96 -11.09 -51.22
C LEU A 190 43.92 -12.26 -51.52
N LEU A 191 43.76 -13.39 -50.83
CA LEU A 191 44.47 -14.64 -51.14
C LEU A 191 44.01 -15.23 -52.49
N ALA A 192 42.70 -15.25 -52.75
CA ALA A 192 42.14 -15.78 -54.00
C ALA A 192 42.49 -14.92 -55.24
N SER A 193 42.57 -13.60 -55.07
CA SER A 193 43.00 -12.68 -56.13
C SER A 193 44.52 -12.63 -56.33
N GLY A 194 45.31 -13.27 -55.46
CA GLY A 194 46.77 -13.31 -55.51
C GLY A 194 47.46 -12.01 -55.06
N ALA A 195 46.72 -11.10 -54.41
CA ALA A 195 47.27 -9.85 -53.88
C ALA A 195 47.95 -10.03 -52.50
N LEU A 196 47.67 -11.13 -51.80
CA LEU A 196 48.33 -11.56 -50.56
C LEU A 196 49.03 -12.91 -50.79
N GLU A 197 50.30 -13.01 -50.38
CA GLU A 197 51.07 -14.26 -50.43
C GLU A 197 50.78 -15.10 -49.16
N ASP A 198 50.45 -16.38 -49.32
CA ASP A 198 50.23 -17.30 -48.19
C ASP A 198 51.55 -17.59 -47.46
N ALA A 199 51.70 -17.05 -46.25
CA ALA A 199 52.88 -17.23 -45.41
C ALA A 199 53.04 -18.66 -44.86
N THR A 200 52.07 -19.57 -45.05
CA THR A 200 52.18 -20.98 -44.64
C THR A 200 52.86 -21.88 -45.68
N GLY A 201 53.36 -21.29 -46.78
CA GLY A 201 54.38 -21.93 -47.62
C GLY A 201 53.87 -22.98 -48.60
N THR A 202 52.59 -22.89 -49.01
CA THR A 202 52.11 -23.67 -50.15
C THR A 202 51.89 -22.74 -51.33
N SER A 203 52.99 -22.33 -51.98
CA SER A 203 52.93 -21.66 -53.28
C SER A 203 52.16 -22.55 -54.24
N LYS A 204 50.90 -22.21 -54.54
CA LYS A 204 50.18 -22.85 -55.63
C LYS A 204 50.89 -22.43 -56.92
N ASP A 205 51.63 -23.37 -57.51
CA ASP A 205 52.36 -23.18 -58.76
C ASP A 205 51.44 -22.58 -59.82
N SER A 206 51.96 -21.66 -60.63
CA SER A 206 51.22 -20.96 -61.69
C SER A 206 50.49 -21.90 -62.66
N ILE A 207 51.02 -23.11 -62.83
CA ILE A 207 50.43 -24.19 -63.63
C ILE A 207 49.10 -24.69 -63.02
N THR A 208 49.02 -24.79 -61.69
CA THR A 208 47.82 -25.24 -60.97
C THR A 208 46.67 -24.25 -61.11
N LEU A 209 46.99 -22.95 -61.08
CA LEU A 209 46.02 -21.87 -61.27
C LEU A 209 45.49 -21.82 -62.72
N GLU A 210 46.34 -22.12 -63.70
CA GLU A 210 45.98 -22.18 -65.12
C GLU A 210 45.09 -23.40 -65.42
N LEU A 211 45.36 -24.55 -64.78
CA LEU A 211 44.53 -25.75 -64.83
C LEU A 211 43.13 -25.54 -64.22
N GLU A 212 43.01 -24.87 -63.07
CA GLU A 212 41.72 -24.54 -62.44
C GLU A 212 40.89 -23.56 -63.31
N ARG A 213 41.56 -22.61 -63.98
CA ARG A 213 40.91 -21.72 -64.97
C ARG A 213 40.40 -22.48 -66.20
N MET A 214 41.17 -23.46 -66.70
CA MET A 214 40.72 -24.31 -67.81
C MET A 214 39.59 -25.26 -67.39
N ALA A 215 39.62 -25.79 -66.16
CA ALA A 215 38.57 -26.64 -65.62
C ALA A 215 37.25 -25.87 -65.45
N SER A 216 37.29 -24.66 -64.88
CA SER A 216 36.11 -23.78 -64.77
C SER A 216 35.59 -23.33 -66.13
N GLY A 217 36.46 -23.06 -67.10
CA GLY A 217 36.06 -22.81 -68.50
C GLY A 217 35.31 -23.98 -69.13
N ASN A 218 35.78 -25.22 -68.95
CA ASN A 218 35.12 -26.42 -69.46
C ASN A 218 33.78 -26.70 -68.78
N ASP A 219 33.66 -26.45 -67.47
CA ASP A 219 32.40 -26.64 -66.72
C ASP A 219 31.33 -25.63 -67.17
N VAL A 220 31.72 -24.38 -67.42
CA VAL A 220 30.85 -23.34 -67.99
C VAL A 220 30.42 -23.71 -69.41
N GLU A 221 31.32 -24.21 -70.25
CA GLU A 221 30.99 -24.65 -71.62
C GLU A 221 30.02 -25.83 -71.63
N THR A 222 30.16 -26.75 -70.67
CA THR A 222 29.27 -27.91 -70.49
C THR A 222 27.88 -27.48 -70.03
N GLN A 223 27.80 -26.53 -69.09
CA GLN A 223 26.54 -25.94 -68.65
C GLN A 223 25.88 -25.09 -69.76
N LEU A 224 26.66 -24.37 -70.58
CA LEU A 224 26.17 -23.61 -71.72
C LEU A 224 25.65 -24.53 -72.84
N ALA A 225 26.32 -25.67 -73.07
CA ALA A 225 25.87 -26.69 -74.01
C ALA A 225 24.56 -27.35 -73.56
N ALA A 226 24.42 -27.66 -72.26
CA ALA A 226 23.18 -28.15 -71.68
C ALA A 226 22.03 -27.13 -71.82
N LEU A 227 22.27 -25.85 -71.51
CA LEU A 227 21.31 -24.77 -71.69
C LEU A 227 20.93 -24.55 -73.17
N ARG A 228 21.88 -24.67 -74.12
CA ARG A 228 21.58 -24.61 -75.56
C ARG A 228 20.74 -25.78 -76.05
N ALA A 229 20.99 -26.99 -75.54
CA ALA A 229 20.18 -28.15 -75.85
C ALA A 229 18.74 -27.99 -75.33
N GLU A 230 18.57 -27.33 -74.19
CA GLU A 230 17.25 -27.04 -73.61
C GLU A 230 16.50 -25.93 -74.38
N VAL A 231 17.21 -24.95 -74.94
CA VAL A 231 16.62 -23.81 -75.68
C VAL A 231 16.32 -24.13 -77.16
N SER A 232 16.95 -25.14 -77.76
CA SER A 232 16.84 -25.45 -79.21
C SER A 232 15.83 -26.56 -79.58
N GLY A 233 14.92 -26.93 -78.68
CA GLY A 233 14.00 -28.07 -78.87
C GLY A 233 13.14 -28.04 -80.15
N ALA A 234 12.88 -29.22 -80.74
CA ALA A 234 11.65 -29.52 -81.49
C ALA A 234 11.44 -31.04 -81.70
N ALA A 235 10.23 -31.50 -81.39
CA ALA A 235 9.72 -32.88 -81.37
C ALA A 235 9.47 -33.50 -82.77
N PRO A 236 8.94 -34.75 -82.82
CA PRO A 236 7.52 -34.81 -83.17
C PRO A 236 6.68 -35.75 -82.28
N ALA A 237 5.46 -35.29 -82.01
CA ALA A 237 4.26 -36.06 -81.66
C ALA A 237 3.76 -36.84 -82.93
N PRO A 238 2.75 -37.75 -82.92
CA PRO A 238 1.52 -37.64 -82.10
C PRO A 238 0.77 -38.93 -81.68
N ALA A 239 -0.19 -38.70 -80.75
CA ALA A 239 -1.51 -39.31 -80.55
C ALA A 239 -1.60 -40.84 -80.24
N ILE A 240 -2.51 -41.36 -79.41
CA ILE A 240 -3.96 -41.12 -79.29
C ILE A 240 -4.46 -41.64 -77.89
N GLU A 241 -5.50 -40.99 -77.37
CA GLU A 241 -6.55 -41.45 -76.42
C GLU A 241 -6.29 -41.74 -74.92
N ALA A 242 -7.02 -40.95 -74.12
CA ALA A 242 -7.51 -41.19 -72.75
C ALA A 242 -8.62 -42.29 -72.73
N PRO A 243 -9.26 -42.72 -71.61
CA PRO A 243 -9.47 -41.99 -70.34
C PRO A 243 -9.54 -42.89 -69.07
N ALA A 244 -10.14 -42.34 -67.99
CA ALA A 244 -10.56 -42.97 -66.72
C ALA A 244 -9.44 -43.08 -65.65
N GLU A 245 -9.62 -42.83 -64.35
CA GLU A 245 -10.76 -42.52 -63.48
C GLU A 245 -10.15 -42.29 -62.07
N ALA A 246 -10.69 -41.35 -61.27
CA ALA A 246 -10.32 -41.20 -59.86
C ALA A 246 -11.08 -42.23 -59.01
N PRO A 247 -10.55 -42.75 -57.89
CA PRO A 247 -10.80 -42.11 -56.59
C PRO A 247 -9.64 -42.26 -55.55
N ALA A 248 -9.32 -41.23 -54.75
CA ALA A 248 -9.71 -41.02 -53.33
C ALA A 248 -8.80 -41.74 -52.28
N PRO A 249 -8.89 -41.45 -50.96
CA PRO A 249 -7.82 -40.88 -50.12
C PRO A 249 -7.23 -41.87 -49.08
N PRO A 250 -6.16 -41.53 -48.32
CA PRO A 250 -5.75 -42.36 -47.19
C PRO A 250 -6.60 -42.07 -45.95
N ALA A 251 -7.19 -43.15 -45.41
CA ALA A 251 -7.94 -43.18 -44.18
C ALA A 251 -7.06 -42.91 -42.95
N GLY A 252 -7.58 -42.09 -42.04
CA GLY A 252 -7.25 -42.16 -40.62
C GLY A 252 -8.19 -43.12 -39.88
N GLU A 253 -7.72 -43.53 -38.70
CA GLU A 253 -8.43 -44.09 -37.55
C GLU A 253 -8.54 -45.62 -37.34
N SER A 254 -7.91 -46.02 -36.23
CA SER A 254 -8.47 -46.81 -35.13
C SER A 254 -8.14 -48.30 -35.06
N GLN A 255 -7.41 -48.64 -33.98
CA GLN A 255 -7.56 -49.79 -33.08
C GLN A 255 -6.41 -49.67 -32.04
N ALA A 256 -6.55 -49.90 -30.75
CA ALA A 256 -7.67 -50.21 -29.86
C ALA A 256 -7.13 -50.00 -28.42
#